data_AF-A0A0P6XKU3-F1
#
_entry.id   AF-A0A0P6XKU3-F1
#
_cell.length_a   1.000
_cell.length_b   1.000
_cell.length_c   1.000
_cell.angle_alpha   90.00
_cell.angle_beta   90.00
_cell.angle_gamma   90.00
#
_symmetry.space_group_name_H-M   'P 1'
#
loop_
_entity.id
_entity.type
_entity.pdbx_description
1 polymer ?
#
loop_
_entity_poly.entity_id
_entity_poly.type
_entity_poly.pdbx_seq_one_letter_code
_entity_poly.pdbx_strand_id
1 'polypeptide(L)'
;MITLPDDVSASLNTGMQVGSAIELPFFTPTFWFLNGDARLLQVGGASYFGGWAVSKEHWDRATKEEWFTDPSENAGLVETNLVTSDNKPLETCTSRSLIVAPMCSRLTWTTQDGGRYIEYVPGGRQHLQVIALLASRHEDGSFNALGPVMLTAKGFQAKNLQDSFAAWDRATKSIRQKVAPNVPAWCFYAAVGTFGTERKQVMVGKTSQKAITPVSCYIPKQITEDTITKLFVGQDNAASMAVYIEAAQEWLHAYDARKAQPQPSQTQAVPQPPTYDELPPFDDHEPLPY
;
A
#
# COMPACT_ATOMS: atom_id res chain seq x y z
N MET A 1 -43.41 -28.81 -2.97
CA MET A 1 -42.56 -27.66 -3.33
C MET A 1 -41.78 -27.33 -2.06
N ILE A 2 -40.45 -27.40 -2.08
CA ILE A 2 -39.64 -27.09 -0.89
C ILE A 2 -39.25 -25.62 -1.00
N THR A 3 -39.60 -24.82 0.00
CA THR A 3 -39.24 -23.40 0.13
C THR A 3 -38.59 -23.17 1.48
N LEU A 4 -37.54 -22.33 1.48
CA LEU A 4 -36.90 -21.80 2.68
C LEU A 4 -37.38 -20.36 2.89
N PRO A 5 -37.55 -19.90 4.14
CA PRO A 5 -37.79 -18.50 4.45
C PRO A 5 -36.68 -17.58 3.88
N ASP A 6 -37.05 -16.38 3.43
CA ASP A 6 -36.15 -15.45 2.74
C ASP A 6 -34.94 -15.02 3.58
N ASP A 7 -35.13 -14.92 4.90
CA ASP A 7 -34.09 -14.63 5.89
C ASP A 7 -33.07 -15.78 6.02
N VAL A 8 -33.54 -17.03 6.01
CA VAL A 8 -32.68 -18.22 6.01
C VAL A 8 -31.93 -18.34 4.68
N SER A 9 -32.59 -18.02 3.57
CA SER A 9 -31.95 -18.02 2.25
C SER A 9 -30.92 -16.88 2.10
N ALA A 10 -31.14 -15.73 2.72
CA ALA A 10 -30.19 -14.62 2.79
C ALA A 10 -28.97 -14.92 3.68
N SER A 11 -29.17 -15.57 4.83
CA SER A 11 -28.08 -16.04 5.71
C SER A 11 -27.23 -17.13 5.07
N LEU A 12 -27.82 -18.02 4.28
CA LEU A 12 -27.08 -19.05 3.55
C LEU A 12 -26.27 -18.47 2.37
N ASN A 13 -26.75 -17.39 1.75
CA ASN A 13 -26.00 -16.67 0.71
C ASN A 13 -24.81 -15.86 1.25
N THR A 14 -24.86 -15.43 2.51
CA THR A 14 -23.70 -14.83 3.20
C THR A 14 -22.64 -15.87 3.55
N GLY A 15 -23.05 -17.13 3.80
CA GLY A 15 -22.13 -18.25 4.05
C GLY A 15 -21.42 -18.81 2.81
N MET A 16 -21.81 -18.42 1.59
CA MET A 16 -21.24 -18.91 0.31
C MET A 16 -20.42 -17.86 -0.46
N GLN A 17 -19.77 -16.91 0.20
CA GLN A 17 -18.65 -16.19 -0.42
C GLN A 17 -17.33 -16.91 -0.10
N VAL A 18 -16.85 -17.66 -1.08
CA VAL A 18 -15.54 -18.32 -1.07
C VAL A 18 -14.46 -17.25 -1.06
N GLY A 19 -13.90 -17.02 0.12
CA GLY A 19 -12.69 -16.23 0.30
C GLY A 19 -12.49 -15.96 1.78
N SER A 20 -11.63 -16.71 2.43
CA SER A 20 -11.15 -16.47 3.80
C SER A 20 -10.44 -15.11 3.93
N ALA A 21 -11.21 -14.02 3.88
CA ALA A 21 -10.75 -12.69 4.19
C ALA A 21 -11.53 -12.27 5.43
N ILE A 22 -10.89 -12.36 6.59
CA ILE A 22 -11.36 -11.65 7.77
C ILE A 22 -11.46 -10.16 7.34
N GLU A 23 -12.68 -9.65 7.35
CA GLU A 23 -13.02 -8.27 6.99
C GLU A 23 -12.65 -7.33 8.14
N LEU A 24 -12.52 -6.03 7.86
CA LEU A 24 -12.37 -5.06 8.95
C LEU A 24 -13.70 -4.95 9.70
N PRO A 25 -13.69 -4.85 11.04
CA PRO A 25 -14.91 -4.75 11.83
C PRO A 25 -15.56 -3.36 11.78
N PHE A 26 -15.01 -2.45 10.99
CA PHE A 26 -15.55 -1.13 10.71
C PHE A 26 -15.35 -0.78 9.24
N PHE A 27 -16.22 0.05 8.69
CA PHE A 27 -16.10 0.51 7.33
C PHE A 27 -14.92 1.46 7.18
N THR A 28 -14.12 1.26 6.12
CA THR A 28 -13.06 2.20 5.72
C THR A 28 -13.10 2.40 4.22
N PRO A 29 -13.24 3.63 3.71
CA PRO A 29 -13.06 3.88 2.29
C PRO A 29 -11.65 3.44 1.88
N THR A 30 -11.57 2.67 0.81
CA THR A 30 -10.34 2.00 0.40
C THR A 30 -9.72 2.75 -0.76
N PHE A 31 -8.57 3.35 -0.51
CA PHE A 31 -7.79 4.08 -1.50
C PHE A 31 -6.77 3.14 -2.15
N TRP A 32 -6.86 2.96 -3.46
CA TRP A 32 -5.85 2.26 -4.23
C TRP A 32 -4.94 3.22 -4.98
N PHE A 33 -3.69 2.83 -5.13
CA PHE A 33 -2.72 3.65 -5.86
C PHE A 33 -2.85 3.46 -7.37
N LEU A 34 -2.92 4.56 -8.10
CA LEU A 34 -2.92 4.65 -9.56
C LEU A 34 -1.55 5.07 -10.08
N ASN A 35 -1.08 4.38 -11.12
CA ASN A 35 0.07 4.87 -11.87
C ASN A 35 -0.37 5.97 -12.83
N GLY A 36 0.44 7.03 -12.94
CA GLY A 36 0.22 8.10 -13.89
C GLY A 36 0.55 7.72 -15.32
N ASP A 37 -0.22 8.22 -16.28
CA ASP A 37 -0.06 7.98 -17.72
C ASP A 37 0.42 9.24 -18.45
N ALA A 38 1.53 9.13 -19.18
CA ALA A 38 2.11 10.24 -19.94
C ALA A 38 1.12 10.84 -20.95
N ARG A 39 0.25 10.00 -21.51
CA ARG A 39 -0.74 10.38 -22.52
C ARG A 39 -1.84 11.29 -21.95
N LEU A 40 -2.00 11.30 -20.63
CA LEU A 40 -3.02 12.08 -19.93
C LEU A 40 -2.48 13.42 -19.41
N LEU A 41 -1.39 13.95 -19.99
CA LEU A 41 -0.80 15.25 -19.60
C LEU A 41 -1.83 16.38 -19.54
N GLN A 42 -2.73 16.45 -20.53
CA GLN A 42 -3.78 17.48 -20.59
C GLN A 42 -4.85 17.32 -19.50
N VAL A 43 -5.05 16.10 -18.99
CA VAL A 43 -5.94 15.84 -17.84
C VAL A 43 -5.25 16.24 -16.53
N GLY A 44 -3.93 16.06 -16.45
CA GLY A 44 -3.16 16.40 -15.25
C GLY A 44 -3.52 15.53 -14.04
N GLY A 45 -3.33 16.09 -12.84
CA GLY A 45 -3.75 15.45 -11.58
C GLY A 45 -3.20 14.03 -11.36
N ALA A 46 -3.96 13.19 -10.67
CA ALA A 46 -3.59 11.80 -10.42
C ALA A 46 -3.49 10.97 -11.72
N SER A 47 -4.28 11.30 -12.75
CA SER A 47 -4.27 10.61 -14.04
C SER A 47 -2.93 10.73 -14.77
N TYR A 48 -2.29 11.89 -14.71
CA TYR A 48 -0.96 12.10 -15.30
C TYR A 48 0.18 11.75 -14.34
N PHE A 49 0.13 12.24 -13.09
CA PHE A 49 1.24 12.11 -12.16
C PHE A 49 1.27 10.78 -11.41
N GLY A 50 0.14 10.08 -11.32
CA GLY A 50 -0.11 9.02 -10.37
C GLY A 50 -0.63 9.57 -9.04
N GLY A 51 -1.28 8.73 -8.26
CA GLY A 51 -1.90 9.16 -7.01
C GLY A 51 -2.81 8.11 -6.40
N TRP A 52 -3.74 8.56 -5.58
CA TRP A 52 -4.73 7.73 -4.91
C TRP A 52 -6.09 7.88 -5.57
N ALA A 53 -6.86 6.80 -5.55
CA ALA A 53 -8.23 6.76 -5.99
C ALA A 53 -9.08 5.97 -5.00
N VAL A 54 -10.31 6.40 -4.82
CA VAL A 54 -11.37 5.71 -4.08
C VAL A 54 -12.61 5.70 -4.97
N SER A 55 -13.45 4.67 -4.88
CA SER A 55 -14.73 4.69 -5.60
C SER A 55 -15.62 5.78 -5.03
N LYS A 56 -16.39 6.45 -5.89
CA LYS A 56 -17.31 7.49 -5.45
C LYS A 56 -18.30 6.93 -4.42
N GLU A 57 -18.79 5.70 -4.64
CA GLU A 57 -19.64 4.98 -3.69
C GLU A 57 -19.01 4.86 -2.29
N HIS A 58 -17.74 4.43 -2.20
CA HIS A 58 -17.09 4.26 -0.90
C HIS A 58 -16.83 5.61 -0.23
N TRP A 59 -16.48 6.64 -1.02
CA TRP A 59 -16.28 7.99 -0.50
C TRP A 59 -17.60 8.59 0.01
N ASP A 60 -18.66 8.55 -0.80
CA ASP A 60 -19.98 9.06 -0.46
C ASP A 60 -20.63 8.29 0.71
N ARG A 61 -20.26 7.02 0.93
CA ARG A 61 -20.61 6.29 2.14
C ARG A 61 -19.84 6.83 3.34
N ALA A 62 -18.53 6.97 3.23
CA ALA A 62 -17.68 7.42 4.33
C ALA A 62 -18.12 8.79 4.86
N THR A 63 -18.46 9.74 3.98
CA THR A 63 -18.92 11.09 4.36
C THR A 63 -20.27 11.12 5.07
N LYS A 64 -20.98 9.99 5.16
CA LYS A 64 -22.26 9.85 5.88
C LYS A 64 -22.11 9.11 7.21
N GLU A 65 -20.94 8.56 7.50
CA GLU A 65 -20.68 7.86 8.75
C GLU A 65 -20.49 8.87 9.89
N GLU A 66 -20.95 8.54 11.10
CA GLU A 66 -20.90 9.45 12.26
C GLU A 66 -19.48 9.82 12.69
N TRP A 67 -18.50 8.96 12.39
CA TRP A 67 -17.09 9.21 12.68
C TRP A 67 -16.43 10.17 11.69
N PHE A 68 -17.09 10.52 10.58
CA PHE A 68 -16.56 11.44 9.58
C PHE A 68 -16.82 12.89 10.00
N THR A 69 -15.78 13.57 10.43
CA THR A 69 -15.89 14.83 11.20
C THR A 69 -16.37 16.04 10.39
N ASP A 70 -16.08 16.11 9.09
CA ASP A 70 -16.55 17.21 8.24
C ASP A 70 -16.82 16.74 6.79
N PRO A 71 -18.08 16.42 6.45
CA PRO A 71 -18.48 16.02 5.10
C PRO A 71 -18.23 17.09 4.02
N SER A 72 -18.04 18.36 4.40
CA SER A 72 -17.75 19.45 3.46
C SER A 72 -16.29 19.48 3.03
N GLU A 73 -15.40 18.82 3.77
CA GLU A 73 -13.99 18.72 3.43
C GLU A 73 -13.70 17.48 2.56
N ASN A 74 -13.20 17.71 1.35
CA ASN A 74 -13.01 16.64 0.37
C ASN A 74 -11.60 16.01 0.36
N ALA A 75 -10.75 16.30 1.36
CA ALA A 75 -9.35 15.85 1.42
C ALA A 75 -8.51 16.14 0.15
N GLY A 76 -8.88 17.17 -0.62
CA GLY A 76 -8.25 17.49 -1.91
C GLY A 76 -8.57 16.50 -3.03
N LEU A 77 -9.65 15.74 -2.90
CA LEU A 77 -10.12 14.80 -3.92
C LEU A 77 -10.87 15.51 -5.04
N VAL A 78 -10.66 15.01 -6.26
CA VAL A 78 -11.32 15.45 -7.49
C VAL A 78 -12.08 14.28 -8.08
N GLU A 79 -13.38 14.48 -8.32
CA GLU A 79 -14.23 13.48 -8.97
C GLU A 79 -13.79 13.26 -10.43
N THR A 80 -13.73 11.99 -10.84
CA THR A 80 -13.32 11.58 -12.18
C THR A 80 -13.84 10.19 -12.52
N ASN A 81 -13.91 9.90 -13.81
CA ASN A 81 -14.25 8.58 -14.33
C ASN A 81 -12.98 7.88 -14.80
N LEU A 82 -12.63 6.77 -14.15
CA LEU A 82 -11.53 5.91 -14.59
C LEU A 82 -12.09 4.78 -15.44
N VAL A 83 -11.40 4.45 -16.51
CA VAL A 83 -11.72 3.26 -17.31
C VAL A 83 -10.94 2.09 -16.74
N THR A 84 -11.66 1.07 -16.27
CA THR A 84 -11.09 -0.17 -15.76
C THR A 84 -10.53 -1.04 -16.90
N SER A 85 -9.79 -2.10 -16.56
CA SER A 85 -9.21 -3.00 -17.54
C SER A 85 -10.24 -3.74 -18.42
N ASP A 86 -11.49 -3.83 -17.98
CA ASP A 86 -12.62 -4.38 -18.74
C ASP A 86 -13.40 -3.29 -19.51
N ASN A 87 -12.81 -2.12 -19.73
CA ASN A 87 -13.40 -0.98 -20.42
C ASN A 87 -14.70 -0.44 -19.81
N LYS A 88 -14.92 -0.65 -18.50
CA LYS A 88 -16.05 -0.06 -17.80
C LYS A 88 -15.64 1.26 -17.15
N PRO A 89 -16.49 2.30 -17.22
CA PRO A 89 -16.28 3.47 -16.41
C PRO A 89 -16.52 3.12 -14.93
N LEU A 90 -15.62 3.60 -14.08
CA LEU A 90 -15.76 3.57 -12.64
C LEU A 90 -15.72 5.02 -12.13
N GLU A 91 -16.79 5.44 -11.47
CA GLU A 91 -16.85 6.73 -10.80
C GLU A 91 -15.93 6.70 -9.58
N THR A 92 -15.00 7.66 -9.53
CA THR A 92 -13.96 7.71 -8.52
C THR A 92 -13.67 9.12 -8.07
N CYS A 93 -13.15 9.24 -6.85
CA CYS A 93 -12.54 10.46 -6.35
C CYS A 93 -11.03 10.22 -6.31
N THR A 94 -10.24 11.14 -6.86
CA THR A 94 -8.78 10.98 -6.99
C THR A 94 -8.01 12.16 -6.43
N SER A 95 -6.82 11.90 -5.92
CA SER A 95 -5.86 12.94 -5.54
C SER A 95 -4.44 12.46 -5.80
N ARG A 96 -3.52 13.39 -6.09
CA ARG A 96 -2.09 13.05 -6.21
C ARG A 96 -1.49 12.56 -4.89
N SER A 97 -2.02 13.04 -3.77
CA SER A 97 -1.53 12.72 -2.44
C SER A 97 -2.62 12.81 -1.39
N LEU A 98 -2.54 11.97 -0.37
CA LEU A 98 -3.38 12.04 0.81
C LEU A 98 -2.53 12.47 2.00
N ILE A 99 -3.10 13.24 2.92
CA ILE A 99 -2.48 13.54 4.21
C ILE A 99 -2.99 12.51 5.20
N VAL A 100 -2.09 11.71 5.74
CA VAL A 100 -2.44 10.55 6.56
C VAL A 100 -1.53 10.39 7.76
N ALA A 101 -2.08 9.88 8.86
CA ALA A 101 -1.34 9.34 9.97
C ALA A 101 -1.53 7.82 9.99
N PRO A 102 -0.53 7.00 9.61
CA PRO A 102 -0.69 5.55 9.57
C PRO A 102 -0.98 5.01 10.98
N MET A 103 -1.78 3.94 11.08
CA MET A 103 -2.13 3.33 12.36
C MET A 103 -1.52 1.93 12.46
N CYS A 104 -1.89 1.07 11.53
CA CYS A 104 -1.41 -0.31 11.46
C CYS A 104 -1.37 -0.78 10.01
N SER A 105 -0.58 -1.81 9.74
CA SER A 105 -0.45 -2.35 8.38
C SER A 105 -0.42 -3.86 8.39
N ARG A 106 -1.02 -4.46 7.37
CA ARG A 106 -0.92 -5.89 7.07
C ARG A 106 -0.24 -6.07 5.73
N LEU A 107 0.80 -6.88 5.72
CA LEU A 107 1.56 -7.25 4.54
C LEU A 107 1.30 -8.72 4.22
N THR A 108 0.94 -9.02 2.97
CA THR A 108 0.84 -10.38 2.46
C THR A 108 1.54 -10.55 1.12
N TRP A 109 1.85 -11.79 0.78
CA TRP A 109 2.28 -12.23 -0.53
C TRP A 109 1.12 -13.02 -1.15
N THR A 110 0.58 -12.51 -2.25
CA THR A 110 -0.53 -13.13 -2.97
C THR A 110 0.02 -13.98 -4.12
N THR A 111 -0.22 -15.29 -4.07
CA THR A 111 0.15 -16.23 -5.13
C THR A 111 -0.85 -16.17 -6.30
N GLN A 112 -0.51 -16.77 -7.45
CA GLN A 112 -1.36 -16.72 -8.65
C GLN A 112 -2.72 -17.41 -8.48
N ASP A 113 -2.77 -18.43 -7.63
CA ASP A 113 -3.98 -19.16 -7.21
C ASP A 113 -4.80 -18.42 -6.13
N GLY A 114 -4.38 -17.20 -5.74
CA GLY A 114 -5.09 -16.38 -4.77
C GLY A 114 -4.74 -16.66 -3.30
N GLY A 115 -3.83 -17.60 -3.03
CA GLY A 115 -3.27 -17.82 -1.70
C GLY A 115 -2.62 -16.55 -1.12
N ARG A 116 -2.73 -16.36 0.19
CA ARG A 116 -2.14 -15.21 0.91
C ARG A 116 -1.27 -15.72 2.05
N TYR A 117 -0.03 -15.24 2.08
CA TYR A 117 0.99 -15.66 3.03
C TYR A 117 1.65 -14.44 3.66
N ILE A 118 2.05 -14.53 4.94
CA ILE A 118 2.76 -13.43 5.62
C ILE A 118 4.25 -13.36 5.26
N GLU A 119 4.80 -14.47 4.76
CA GLU A 119 6.19 -14.61 4.33
C GLU A 119 6.30 -14.57 2.81
N TYR A 120 7.51 -14.23 2.33
CA TYR A 120 7.79 -14.22 0.89
C TYR A 120 7.50 -15.59 0.27
N VAL A 121 6.75 -15.57 -0.83
CA VAL A 121 6.51 -16.74 -1.68
C VAL A 121 7.06 -16.45 -3.07
N PRO A 122 7.90 -17.34 -3.65
CA PRO A 122 8.37 -17.21 -5.02
C PRO A 122 7.23 -17.00 -6.02
N GLY A 123 7.33 -15.97 -6.87
CA GLY A 123 6.28 -15.60 -7.82
C GLY A 123 5.06 -14.90 -7.20
N GLY A 124 5.01 -14.80 -5.86
CA GLY A 124 3.99 -14.08 -5.14
C GLY A 124 4.09 -12.57 -5.36
N ARG A 125 2.94 -11.91 -5.46
CA ARG A 125 2.83 -10.46 -5.53
C ARG A 125 2.61 -9.88 -4.15
N GLN A 126 3.50 -9.00 -3.72
CA GLN A 126 3.34 -8.25 -2.47
C GLN A 126 2.01 -7.47 -2.46
N HIS A 127 1.28 -7.49 -1.36
CA HIS A 127 0.06 -6.70 -1.13
C HIS A 127 0.13 -6.09 0.27
N LEU A 128 0.18 -4.77 0.32
CA LEU A 128 0.19 -4.00 1.55
C LEU A 128 -1.16 -3.31 1.71
N GLN A 129 -1.75 -3.44 2.90
CA GLN A 129 -2.91 -2.70 3.35
C GLN A 129 -2.54 -1.94 4.62
N VAL A 130 -2.80 -0.63 4.66
CA VAL A 130 -2.49 0.25 5.79
C VAL A 130 -3.78 0.93 6.21
N ILE A 131 -4.17 0.77 7.47
CA ILE A 131 -5.22 1.60 8.07
C ILE A 131 -4.55 2.89 8.50
N ALA A 132 -5.11 4.03 8.14
CA ALA A 132 -4.57 5.34 8.47
C ALA A 132 -5.70 6.32 8.81
N LEU A 133 -5.40 7.32 9.63
CA LEU A 133 -6.29 8.47 9.84
C LEU A 133 -6.07 9.45 8.70
N LEU A 134 -7.11 9.72 7.89
CA LEU A 134 -7.09 10.73 6.85
C LEU A 134 -7.29 12.12 7.46
N ALA A 135 -6.64 13.12 6.88
CA ALA A 135 -6.87 14.52 7.23
C ALA A 135 -6.99 15.41 5.99
N SER A 136 -7.70 16.52 6.17
CA SER A 136 -7.64 17.70 5.32
C SER A 136 -6.59 18.68 5.87
N ARG A 137 -6.21 19.67 5.07
CA ARG A 137 -5.36 20.78 5.51
C ARG A 137 -6.12 22.09 5.32
N HIS A 138 -6.20 22.88 6.38
CA HIS A 138 -6.80 24.21 6.33
C HIS A 138 -5.81 25.26 5.78
N GLU A 139 -6.33 26.43 5.44
CA GLU A 139 -5.54 27.55 4.92
C GLU A 139 -4.47 28.05 5.91
N ASP A 140 -4.75 27.99 7.21
CA ASP A 140 -3.82 28.34 8.28
C ASP A 140 -2.70 27.29 8.49
N GLY A 141 -2.77 26.18 7.78
CA GLY A 141 -1.81 25.09 7.81
C GLY A 141 -2.05 24.06 8.92
N SER A 142 -3.13 24.20 9.70
CA SER A 142 -3.61 23.15 10.60
C SER A 142 -4.27 22.01 9.82
N PHE A 143 -4.48 20.88 10.50
CA PHE A 143 -5.07 19.68 9.93
C PHE A 143 -6.33 19.29 10.69
N ASN A 144 -7.38 18.96 9.95
CA ASN A 144 -8.59 18.35 10.51
C ASN A 144 -8.62 16.87 10.17
N ALA A 145 -8.76 16.04 11.21
CA ALA A 145 -8.86 14.59 11.05
C ALA A 145 -10.23 14.24 10.51
N LEU A 146 -10.32 13.57 9.36
CA LEU A 146 -11.58 13.21 8.71
C LEU A 146 -12.07 11.82 9.11
N GLY A 147 -11.17 10.87 9.42
CA GLY A 147 -11.53 9.53 9.87
C GLY A 147 -10.66 8.41 9.29
N PRO A 148 -10.90 7.14 9.67
CA PRO A 148 -10.10 6.00 9.23
C PRO A 148 -10.31 5.70 7.75
N VAL A 149 -9.20 5.41 7.05
CA VAL A 149 -9.17 4.98 5.66
C VAL A 149 -8.22 3.80 5.49
N MET A 150 -8.40 3.04 4.41
CA MET A 150 -7.47 1.98 4.06
C MET A 150 -6.68 2.36 2.80
N LEU A 151 -5.36 2.46 2.93
CA LEU A 151 -4.46 2.56 1.79
C LEU A 151 -4.07 1.16 1.33
N THR A 152 -4.31 0.81 0.07
CA THR A 152 -3.95 -0.48 -0.50
C THR A 152 -3.00 -0.34 -1.69
N ALA A 153 -1.91 -1.09 -1.68
CA ALA A 153 -0.92 -1.12 -2.74
C ALA A 153 -0.46 -2.55 -3.04
N LYS A 154 -0.18 -2.84 -4.32
CA LYS A 154 0.23 -4.19 -4.78
C LYS A 154 1.52 -4.14 -5.60
N GLY A 155 2.30 -5.22 -5.56
CA GLY A 155 3.59 -5.35 -6.23
C GLY A 155 4.57 -4.28 -5.78
N PHE A 156 5.31 -3.69 -6.72
CA PHE A 156 6.30 -2.65 -6.43
C PHE A 156 5.74 -1.43 -5.69
N GLN A 157 4.45 -1.09 -5.85
CA GLN A 157 3.84 0.00 -5.10
C GLN A 157 3.68 -0.30 -3.61
N ALA A 158 3.54 -1.58 -3.22
CA ALA A 158 3.51 -1.98 -1.81
C ALA A 158 4.85 -1.66 -1.15
N LYS A 159 5.96 -2.03 -1.80
CA LYS A 159 7.30 -1.68 -1.34
C LYS A 159 7.51 -0.16 -1.27
N ASN A 160 7.16 0.57 -2.32
CA ASN A 160 7.31 2.02 -2.35
C ASN A 160 6.53 2.71 -1.22
N LEU A 161 5.31 2.23 -0.90
CA LEU A 161 4.51 2.77 0.19
C LEU A 161 5.19 2.53 1.55
N GLN A 162 5.70 1.33 1.78
CA GLN A 162 6.45 0.99 2.99
C GLN A 162 7.73 1.85 3.11
N ASP A 163 8.49 1.97 2.03
CA ASP A 163 9.70 2.80 1.98
C ASP A 163 9.38 4.27 2.25
N SER A 164 8.21 4.76 1.80
CA SER A 164 7.75 6.13 2.03
C SER A 164 7.54 6.42 3.52
N PHE A 165 6.89 5.52 4.25
CA PHE A 165 6.71 5.67 5.69
C PHE A 165 8.03 5.53 6.46
N ALA A 166 8.92 4.63 6.03
CA ALA A 166 10.25 4.52 6.62
C ALA A 166 11.11 5.79 6.37
N ALA A 167 10.98 6.42 5.19
CA ALA A 167 11.64 7.67 4.88
C ALA A 167 11.10 8.82 5.75
N TRP A 168 9.79 8.88 5.97
CA TRP A 168 9.15 9.84 6.88
C TRP A 168 9.66 9.72 8.31
N ASP A 169 9.66 8.51 8.87
CA ASP A 169 10.17 8.26 10.22
C ASP A 169 11.63 8.70 10.35
N ARG A 170 12.48 8.29 9.41
CA ARG A 170 13.90 8.68 9.39
C ARG A 170 14.10 10.19 9.33
N ALA A 171 13.36 10.88 8.46
CA ALA A 171 13.50 12.32 8.25
C ALA A 171 13.06 13.14 9.46
N THR A 172 12.03 12.69 10.17
CA THR A 172 11.44 13.42 11.31
C THR A 172 12.06 13.04 12.66
N LYS A 173 12.72 11.88 12.77
CA LYS A 173 13.21 11.29 14.03
C LYS A 173 13.93 12.28 14.95
N SER A 174 14.95 12.97 14.45
CA SER A 174 15.78 13.86 15.28
C SER A 174 14.96 14.95 15.97
N ILE A 175 14.09 15.63 15.22
CA ILE A 175 13.25 16.71 15.76
C ILE A 175 12.13 16.15 16.64
N ARG A 176 11.50 15.03 16.25
CA ARG A 176 10.48 14.37 17.10
C ARG A 176 11.06 13.94 18.44
N GLN A 177 12.26 13.39 18.48
CA GLN A 177 12.93 13.02 19.73
C GLN A 177 13.22 14.22 20.63
N LYS A 178 13.39 15.42 20.05
CA LYS A 178 13.58 16.66 20.81
C LYS A 178 12.26 17.21 21.36
N VAL A 179 11.22 17.28 20.53
CA VAL A 179 9.94 17.96 20.88
C VAL A 179 8.94 17.03 21.56
N ALA A 180 8.94 15.75 21.19
CA ALA A 180 7.95 14.76 21.60
C ALA A 180 8.58 13.35 21.75
N PRO A 181 9.52 13.17 22.70
CA PRO A 181 10.39 11.98 22.79
C PRO A 181 9.64 10.64 22.90
N ASN A 182 8.44 10.64 23.45
CA ASN A 182 7.63 9.43 23.67
C ASN A 182 6.49 9.27 22.65
N VAL A 183 6.46 10.11 21.60
CA VAL A 183 5.40 10.07 20.59
C VAL A 183 5.92 9.39 19.31
N PRO A 184 5.27 8.32 18.82
CA PRO A 184 5.75 7.55 17.67
C PRO A 184 5.66 8.34 16.35
N ALA A 185 6.40 7.86 15.33
CA ALA A 185 6.19 8.06 13.87
C ALA A 185 4.82 8.57 13.47
N TRP A 186 3.90 7.77 13.93
CA TRP A 186 2.63 7.57 13.30
C TRP A 186 1.58 8.53 13.84
N CYS A 187 1.88 9.24 14.95
CA CYS A 187 1.08 10.35 15.45
C CYS A 187 1.42 11.69 14.78
N PHE A 188 2.08 11.67 13.63
CA PHE A 188 2.35 12.88 12.84
C PHE A 188 1.86 12.66 11.41
N TYR A 189 1.08 13.60 10.90
CA TYR A 189 0.57 13.57 9.54
C TYR A 189 1.69 13.58 8.52
N ALA A 190 1.57 12.70 7.53
CA ALA A 190 2.46 12.57 6.39
C ALA A 190 1.66 12.71 5.10
N ALA A 191 2.10 13.57 4.19
CA ALA A 191 1.53 13.60 2.85
C ALA A 191 2.16 12.47 2.01
N VAL A 192 1.35 11.52 1.57
CA VAL A 192 1.79 10.33 0.82
C VAL A 192 1.16 10.31 -0.55
N GLY A 193 1.96 10.17 -1.61
CA GLY A 193 1.50 10.26 -2.99
C GLY A 193 2.62 10.58 -3.98
N THR A 194 2.29 11.39 -4.98
CA THR A 194 3.23 11.89 -5.99
C THR A 194 3.43 13.41 -5.85
N PHE A 195 4.67 13.87 -5.94
CA PHE A 195 5.03 15.27 -5.66
C PHE A 195 5.96 15.86 -6.72
N GLY A 196 5.96 17.18 -6.81
CA GLY A 196 6.75 17.96 -7.77
C GLY A 196 5.95 18.37 -9.00
N THR A 197 6.60 19.18 -9.83
CA THR A 197 6.07 19.72 -11.09
C THR A 197 6.19 18.73 -12.25
N GLU A 198 7.13 17.79 -12.16
CA GLU A 198 7.40 16.79 -13.19
C GLU A 198 6.92 15.40 -12.77
N ARG A 199 6.46 14.61 -13.74
CA ARG A 199 6.06 13.24 -13.53
C ARG A 199 7.29 12.36 -13.34
N LYS A 200 7.44 11.81 -12.13
CA LYS A 200 8.48 10.83 -11.83
C LYS A 200 8.04 9.43 -12.29
N GLN A 201 8.92 8.73 -13.01
CA GLN A 201 8.67 7.37 -13.48
C GLN A 201 9.90 6.51 -13.20
N VAL A 202 9.67 5.25 -12.83
CA VAL A 202 10.71 4.22 -12.72
C VAL A 202 10.27 2.97 -13.46
N MET A 203 11.23 2.26 -14.06
CA MET A 203 10.99 0.98 -14.72
C MET A 203 11.15 -0.16 -13.71
N VAL A 204 10.17 -1.04 -13.61
CA VAL A 204 10.16 -2.17 -12.66
C VAL A 204 9.86 -3.48 -13.36
N GLY A 205 10.43 -4.58 -12.85
CA GLY A 205 10.32 -5.92 -13.43
C GLY A 205 11.67 -6.41 -13.99
N LYS A 206 11.95 -7.71 -13.85
CA LYS A 206 13.22 -8.31 -14.31
C LYS A 206 13.19 -8.67 -15.79
N THR A 207 12.12 -9.33 -16.25
CA THR A 207 12.01 -9.85 -17.63
C THR A 207 11.18 -8.95 -18.54
N SER A 208 10.09 -8.40 -18.02
CA SER A 208 9.25 -7.40 -18.70
C SER A 208 9.21 -6.17 -17.81
N GLN A 209 9.82 -5.08 -18.29
CA GLN A 209 9.82 -3.82 -17.55
C GLN A 209 8.53 -3.05 -17.80
N LYS A 210 7.90 -2.59 -16.72
CA LYS A 210 6.75 -1.70 -16.76
C LYS A 210 7.10 -0.38 -16.08
N ALA A 211 6.63 0.69 -16.70
CA ALA A 211 6.66 2.02 -16.12
C ALA A 211 5.71 2.10 -14.91
N ILE A 212 6.20 2.62 -13.78
CA ILE A 212 5.36 3.01 -12.65
C ILE A 212 5.69 4.42 -12.20
N THR A 213 4.72 5.11 -11.62
CA THR A 213 4.93 6.38 -10.91
C THR A 213 5.01 6.05 -9.41
N PRO A 214 6.18 6.05 -8.78
CA PRO A 214 6.32 5.50 -7.42
C PRO A 214 5.58 6.37 -6.40
N VAL A 215 4.80 5.74 -5.53
CA VAL A 215 4.32 6.41 -4.32
C VAL A 215 5.52 6.83 -3.46
N SER A 216 5.43 8.02 -2.87
CA SER A 216 6.47 8.63 -2.05
C SER A 216 5.83 9.35 -0.85
N CYS A 217 6.63 9.73 0.13
CA CYS A 217 6.22 10.69 1.16
C CYS A 217 6.82 12.07 0.85
N TYR A 218 6.02 13.13 0.99
CA TYR A 218 6.54 14.48 0.96
C TYR A 218 7.37 14.73 2.22
N ILE A 219 8.63 15.11 2.03
CA ILE A 219 9.52 15.52 3.11
C ILE A 219 9.77 17.03 2.95
N PRO A 220 9.34 17.87 3.91
CA PRO A 220 9.65 19.29 3.89
C PRO A 220 11.17 19.53 3.81
N LYS A 221 11.60 20.54 3.05
CA LYS A 221 13.03 20.89 2.92
C LYS A 221 13.68 21.21 4.27
N GLN A 222 12.89 21.76 5.20
CA GLN A 222 13.29 22.05 6.56
C GLN A 222 12.25 21.47 7.51
N ILE A 223 12.68 20.58 8.39
CA ILE A 223 11.87 20.03 9.48
C ILE A 223 12.30 20.79 10.74
N THR A 224 11.42 21.64 11.24
CA THR A 224 11.62 22.43 12.46
C THR A 224 10.68 21.95 13.57
N GLU A 225 10.87 22.47 14.78
CA GLU A 225 9.99 22.18 15.91
C GLU A 225 8.55 22.63 15.65
N ASP A 226 8.37 23.82 15.05
CA ASP A 226 7.06 24.33 14.61
C ASP A 226 6.42 23.41 13.58
N THR A 227 7.19 22.95 12.57
CA THR A 227 6.68 22.00 11.57
C THR A 227 6.20 20.71 12.21
N ILE A 228 6.98 20.11 13.11
CA ILE A 228 6.59 18.86 13.79
C ILE A 228 5.38 19.07 14.69
N THR A 229 5.30 20.21 15.39
CA THR A 229 4.16 20.55 16.25
C THR A 229 2.86 20.64 15.44
N LYS A 230 2.90 21.30 14.28
CA LYS A 230 1.73 21.42 13.39
C LYS A 230 1.30 20.08 12.79
N LEU A 231 2.23 19.17 12.58
CA LEU A 231 1.94 17.85 12.01
C LEU A 231 1.41 16.86 13.06
N PHE A 232 1.52 17.16 14.35
CA PHE A 232 1.03 16.29 15.40
C PHE A 232 -0.49 16.11 15.27
N VAL A 233 -0.96 14.86 15.33
CA VAL A 233 -2.39 14.54 15.16
C VAL A 233 -3.26 15.06 16.31
N GLY A 234 -2.67 15.36 17.48
CA GLY A 234 -3.41 15.71 18.69
C GLY A 234 -3.71 14.49 19.56
N GLN A 235 -3.94 14.71 20.86
CA GLN A 235 -4.13 13.62 21.83
C GLN A 235 -5.42 12.83 21.56
N ASP A 236 -6.52 13.51 21.27
CA ASP A 236 -7.84 12.89 21.04
C ASP A 236 -7.84 12.01 19.78
N ASN A 237 -7.19 12.47 18.71
CA ASN A 237 -7.01 11.69 17.50
C ASN A 237 -6.09 10.49 17.74
N ALA A 238 -5.00 10.67 18.50
CA ALA A 238 -4.11 9.55 18.86
C ALA A 238 -4.84 8.48 19.69
N ALA A 239 -5.72 8.88 20.61
CA ALA A 239 -6.57 7.96 21.38
C ALA A 239 -7.55 7.23 20.46
N SER A 240 -8.20 7.93 19.54
CA SER A 240 -9.10 7.34 18.54
C SER A 240 -8.38 6.35 17.63
N MET A 241 -7.15 6.67 17.20
CA MET A 241 -6.30 5.77 16.43
C MET A 241 -6.01 4.47 17.20
N ALA A 242 -5.77 4.53 18.51
CA ALA A 242 -5.55 3.34 19.32
C ALA A 242 -6.79 2.42 19.36
N VAL A 243 -8.00 2.99 19.46
CA VAL A 243 -9.26 2.24 19.40
C VAL A 243 -9.42 1.52 18.06
N TYR A 244 -9.12 2.17 16.93
CA TYR A 244 -9.16 1.51 15.62
C TYR A 244 -8.13 0.38 15.49
N ILE A 245 -6.93 0.54 16.07
CA ILE A 245 -5.91 -0.51 16.08
C ILE A 245 -6.36 -1.71 16.90
N GLU A 246 -6.99 -1.49 18.06
CA GLU A 246 -7.54 -2.54 18.91
C GLU A 246 -8.69 -3.28 18.21
N ALA A 247 -9.61 -2.55 17.57
CA ALA A 247 -10.67 -3.14 16.77
C ALA A 247 -10.11 -3.97 15.60
N ALA A 248 -9.02 -3.52 14.97
CA ALA A 248 -8.44 -4.19 13.81
C ALA A 248 -7.59 -5.45 14.13
N GLN A 249 -7.45 -5.88 15.40
CA GLN A 249 -6.54 -6.97 15.78
C GLN A 249 -6.82 -8.28 15.03
N GLU A 250 -8.07 -8.74 14.99
CA GLU A 250 -8.41 -9.98 14.26
C GLU A 250 -8.07 -9.88 12.77
N TRP A 251 -8.32 -8.71 12.18
CA TRP A 251 -7.95 -8.43 10.79
C TRP A 251 -6.44 -8.42 10.59
N LEU A 252 -5.67 -7.82 11.50
CA LEU A 252 -4.21 -7.78 11.44
C LEU A 252 -3.62 -9.20 11.46
N HIS A 253 -4.15 -10.05 12.33
CA HIS A 253 -3.65 -11.40 12.58
C HIS A 253 -4.30 -12.50 11.71
N ALA A 254 -5.17 -12.11 10.77
CA ALA A 254 -5.96 -13.01 9.93
C ALA A 254 -5.15 -14.06 9.15
N TYR A 255 -3.87 -13.80 8.90
CA TYR A 255 -2.98 -14.66 8.11
C TYR A 255 -1.78 -15.18 8.89
N ASP A 256 -1.73 -15.00 10.21
CA ASP A 256 -0.55 -15.34 11.02
C ASP A 256 -0.21 -16.83 10.99
N ALA A 257 -1.23 -17.68 10.87
CA ALA A 257 -1.08 -19.12 10.71
C ALA A 257 -0.62 -19.55 9.31
N ARG A 258 -0.61 -18.64 8.31
CA ARG A 258 -0.25 -18.91 6.92
C ARG A 258 1.19 -18.49 6.63
N LYS A 259 2.11 -19.15 7.32
CA LYS A 259 3.54 -19.11 7.01
C LYS A 259 3.83 -19.93 5.76
N ALA A 260 4.85 -19.53 5.00
CA ALA A 260 5.25 -20.34 3.86
C ALA A 260 5.82 -21.66 4.41
N GLN A 261 5.38 -22.81 3.89
CA GLN A 261 6.13 -24.04 4.17
C GLN A 261 7.54 -23.88 3.57
N PRO A 262 8.61 -24.20 4.32
CA PRO A 262 9.95 -24.19 3.76
C PRO A 262 9.98 -25.18 2.59
N GLN A 263 10.20 -24.69 1.37
CA GLN A 263 10.51 -25.58 0.27
C GLN A 263 11.83 -26.29 0.60
N PRO A 264 11.95 -27.60 0.35
CA PRO A 264 13.26 -28.24 0.36
C PRO A 264 14.13 -27.45 -0.62
N SER A 265 15.23 -26.91 -0.10
CA SER A 265 16.24 -26.22 -0.88
C SER A 265 16.59 -27.10 -2.07
N GLN A 266 16.18 -26.67 -3.27
CA GLN A 266 16.77 -27.21 -4.49
C GLN A 266 18.21 -26.73 -4.50
N THR A 267 19.07 -27.47 -3.82
CA THR A 267 20.49 -27.54 -4.13
C THR A 267 20.57 -28.19 -5.50
N GLN A 268 20.20 -27.45 -6.55
CA GLN A 268 20.79 -27.71 -7.85
C GLN A 268 22.27 -27.35 -7.66
N ALA A 269 23.07 -28.36 -7.33
CA ALA A 269 24.47 -28.35 -7.69
C ALA A 269 24.48 -28.08 -9.20
N VAL A 270 24.71 -26.82 -9.57
CA VAL A 270 25.20 -26.51 -10.91
C VAL A 270 26.44 -27.37 -11.04
N PRO A 271 26.53 -28.32 -12.00
CA PRO A 271 27.78 -28.98 -12.26
C PRO A 271 28.77 -27.85 -12.55
N GLN A 272 29.76 -27.67 -11.68
CA GLN A 272 30.86 -26.79 -12.04
C GLN A 272 31.44 -27.34 -13.34
N PRO A 273 31.63 -26.49 -14.38
CA PRO A 273 32.43 -26.94 -15.52
C PRO A 273 33.79 -27.38 -14.96
N PRO A 274 34.35 -28.51 -15.42
CA PRO A 274 35.62 -29.00 -14.90
C PRO A 274 36.66 -27.87 -15.01
N THR A 275 37.28 -27.56 -13.88
CA THR A 275 38.47 -26.70 -13.83
C THR A 275 39.60 -27.39 -14.59
N TYR A 276 40.33 -26.63 -15.40
CA TYR A 276 41.40 -27.07 -16.32
C TYR A 276 42.62 -27.75 -15.65
N ASP A 277 42.54 -28.15 -14.38
CA ASP A 277 43.61 -28.81 -13.62
C ASP A 277 43.48 -30.34 -13.53
N GLU A 278 42.50 -30.94 -14.22
CA GLU A 278 42.36 -32.42 -14.34
C GLU A 278 42.51 -32.91 -15.79
N LEU A 279 43.42 -32.32 -16.56
CA LEU A 279 43.94 -32.99 -17.76
C LEU A 279 45.16 -33.83 -17.36
N PRO A 280 45.21 -35.13 -17.71
CA PRO A 280 46.44 -35.90 -17.55
C PRO A 280 47.57 -35.21 -18.35
N PRO A 281 48.83 -35.31 -17.90
CA PRO A 281 49.95 -34.72 -18.62
C PRO A 281 49.95 -35.22 -20.07
N PHE A 282 50.16 -34.29 -21.01
CA PHE A 282 50.37 -34.61 -22.42
C PHE A 282 51.49 -35.66 -22.52
N ASP A 283 51.16 -36.84 -23.04
CA ASP A 283 52.14 -37.83 -23.44
C ASP A 283 52.55 -37.51 -24.89
N ASP A 284 53.74 -36.94 -25.07
CA ASP A 284 54.29 -36.47 -26.35
C ASP A 284 54.76 -37.62 -27.28
N HIS A 285 54.11 -38.80 -27.19
CA HIS A 285 54.51 -39.99 -27.92
C HIS A 285 53.34 -40.73 -28.58
N GLU A 286 52.62 -40.08 -29.49
CA GLU A 286 52.02 -40.79 -30.63
C GLU A 286 52.16 -39.99 -31.94
N PRO A 287 52.58 -40.64 -33.04
CA PRO A 287 52.79 -39.97 -34.31
C PRO A 287 51.46 -39.64 -35.01
N LEU A 288 51.40 -38.46 -35.62
CA LEU A 288 50.29 -38.05 -36.49
C LEU A 288 50.15 -39.04 -37.66
N PRO A 289 48.93 -39.54 -37.95
CA PRO A 289 48.69 -40.29 -39.16
C PRO A 289 48.77 -39.34 -40.38
N TYR A 290 49.39 -39.86 -41.44
CA TYR A 290 49.56 -39.23 -42.76
C TYR A 290 48.25 -38.72 -43.38
#